data_AF-A0A1G3B0E2-F1
#
_entry.id   AF-A0A1G3B0E2-F1
#
_cell.length_a   1.000
_cell.length_b   1.000
_cell.length_c   1.000
_cell.angle_alpha   90.00
_cell.angle_beta   90.00
_cell.angle_gamma   90.00
#
_symmetry.space_group_name_H-M   'P 1'
#
loop_
_entity.id
_entity.type
_entity.pdbx_description
1 polymer ?
#
loop_
_entity_poly.entity_id
_entity_poly.type
_entity_poly.pdbx_seq_one_letter_code
_entity_poly.pdbx_strand_id
1 'polypeptide(L)' 'MFEKEGKETFLPAETVILATGYMPNNSLYQQLDSLVPEVYTIGDCVKVRTAMEAVHEGFKVSLEI' A
#
# COMPACT_ATOMS: atom_id res chain seq x y z
N MET A 1 -18.95 0.89 17.99
CA MET A 1 -20.07 1.85 17.89
C MET A 1 -19.90 2.60 16.58
N PHE A 2 -20.99 2.90 15.87
CA PHE A 2 -20.98 3.68 14.63
C PHE A 2 -22.15 4.65 14.63
N GLU A 3 -22.03 5.78 13.94
CA GLU A 3 -23.13 6.72 13.79
C GLU A 3 -24.10 6.24 12.71
N LYS A 4 -25.40 6.26 13.02
CA LYS A 4 -26.47 6.10 12.05
C LYS A 4 -27.54 7.15 12.34
N GLU A 5 -27.82 8.01 11.35
CA GLU A 5 -28.85 9.06 11.46
C GLU A 5 -28.67 9.97 12.70
N GLY A 6 -27.43 10.37 13.00
CA GLY A 6 -27.13 11.23 14.15
C GLY A 6 -27.22 10.54 15.52
N LYS A 7 -27.35 9.20 15.56
CA LYS A 7 -27.34 8.42 16.81
C LYS A 7 -26.20 7.41 16.81
N GLU A 8 -25.48 7.35 17.92
CA GLU A 8 -24.51 6.30 18.17
C GLU A 8 -25.22 4.95 18.33
N THR A 9 -24.80 3.97 17.54
CA THR A 9 -25.37 2.61 17.53
C THR A 9 -24.29 1.59 17.83
N PHE A 10 -24.62 0.58 18.62
CA PHE A 10 -23.78 -0.59 18.83
C PHE A 10 -24.16 -1.71 17.84
N LEU A 11 -23.17 -2.31 17.19
CA LEU A 11 -23.35 -3.48 16.31
C LEU A 11 -22.72 -4.70 16.99
N PRO A 12 -23.50 -5.67 17.48
CA PRO A 12 -22.94 -6.92 17.99
C PRO A 12 -22.24 -7.68 16.87
N ALA A 13 -20.98 -8.04 17.08
CA ALA A 13 -20.18 -8.85 16.16
C ALA A 13 -19.20 -9.70 16.96
N GLU A 14 -19.02 -10.96 16.54
CA GLU A 14 -18.01 -11.86 17.11
C GLU A 14 -16.61 -11.56 16.53
N THR A 15 -16.56 -11.03 15.30
CA THR A 15 -15.32 -10.66 14.62
C THR A 15 -15.54 -9.40 13.79
N VAL A 16 -14.54 -8.53 13.80
CA VAL A 16 -14.53 -7.29 13.02
C VAL A 16 -13.26 -7.28 12.17
N ILE A 17 -13.43 -7.12 10.84
CA ILE A 17 -12.33 -6.99 9.89
C ILE A 17 -12.17 -5.52 9.52
N LEU A 18 -10.98 -4.96 9.76
CA LEU A 18 -10.64 -3.60 9.36
C LEU A 18 -10.02 -3.60 7.96
N ALA A 19 -10.82 -3.32 6.94
CA ALA A 19 -10.40 -3.23 5.55
C ALA A 19 -10.21 -1.76 5.10
N THR A 20 -9.48 -0.96 5.89
CA THR A 20 -9.35 0.50 5.70
C THR A 20 -8.29 0.92 4.67
N GLY A 21 -7.76 -0.02 3.89
CA GLY A 21 -6.72 0.21 2.89
C GLY A 21 -5.35 -0.33 3.32
N TYR A 22 -4.30 0.09 2.60
CA TYR A 22 -2.93 -0.39 2.79
C TYR A 22 -1.96 0.77 2.98
N MET A 23 -0.76 0.47 3.47
CA MET A 23 0.38 1.38 3.54
C MET A 23 1.55 0.82 2.72
N PRO A 24 2.40 1.68 2.12
CA PRO A 24 3.59 1.22 1.42
C PRO A 24 4.51 0.40 2.34
N ASN A 25 5.01 -0.73 1.84
CA ASN A 25 6.05 -1.51 2.52
C ASN A 25 7.38 -1.36 1.77
N ASN A 26 8.25 -0.48 2.27
CA ASN A 26 9.56 -0.16 1.70
C ASN A 26 10.73 -0.58 2.62
N SER A 27 10.49 -1.50 3.56
CA SER A 27 11.50 -1.95 4.53
C SER A 27 12.74 -2.56 3.87
N LEU A 28 12.56 -3.36 2.81
CA LEU A 28 13.68 -3.97 2.08
C LEU A 28 14.51 -2.91 1.33
N TYR A 29 13.87 -1.91 0.73
CA TYR A 29 14.58 -0.81 0.07
C TYR A 29 15.50 -0.09 1.06
N GLN A 30 15.01 0.24 2.26
CA GLN A 30 15.80 0.89 3.31
C GLN A 30 17.04 0.08 3.73
N GLN A 31 16.98 -1.25 3.63
CA GLN A 31 18.12 -2.13 3.93
C GLN A 31 19.13 -2.19 2.79
N LEU A 32 18.72 -1.98 1.54
CA LEU A 32 19.55 -2.17 0.35
C LEU A 32 20.15 -0.87 -0.20
N ASP A 33 19.52 0.28 0.02
CA ASP A 33 19.87 1.58 -0.60
C ASP A 33 21.34 2.00 -0.42
N SER A 34 22.00 1.51 0.63
CA SER A 34 23.42 1.79 0.91
C SER A 34 24.39 0.63 0.62
N LEU A 35 23.88 -0.52 0.17
CA LEU A 35 24.67 -1.74 -0.03
C LEU A 35 25.07 -1.99 -1.48
N VAL A 36 24.38 -1.38 -2.44
CA VAL A 36 24.60 -1.57 -3.87
C VAL A 36 24.58 -0.23 -4.61
N PRO A 37 25.17 -0.14 -5.82
CA PRO A 37 25.22 1.12 -6.55
C PRO A 37 23.84 1.71 -6.90
N GLU A 38 22.86 0.85 -7.17
CA GLU A 38 21.53 1.25 -7.63
C GLU A 38 20.44 0.32 -7.09
N VAL A 39 19.36 0.89 -6.58
CA VAL A 39 18.13 0.17 -6.17
C VAL A 39 16.92 0.90 -6.74
N TYR A 40 16.10 0.18 -7.49
CA TYR A 40 14.85 0.70 -8.05
C TYR A 40 13.65 0.13 -7.30
N THR A 41 12.69 0.99 -6.97
CA THR A 41 11.43 0.60 -6.31
C THR A 41 10.26 0.86 -7.26
N ILE A 42 9.33 -0.09 -7.34
CA ILE A 42 8.14 0.00 -8.19
C ILE A 42 6.92 -0.62 -7.49
N GLY A 43 5.73 -0.23 -7.90
CA GLY A 43 4.47 -0.74 -7.39
C GLY A 43 4.07 -0.11 -6.06
N ASP A 44 3.38 -0.88 -5.22
CA ASP A 44 2.77 -0.36 -3.98
C ASP A 44 3.78 -0.05 -2.87
N CYS A 45 5.01 -0.58 -2.97
CA CYS A 45 6.08 -0.24 -2.03
C CYS A 45 6.52 1.23 -2.14
N VAL A 46 6.24 1.87 -3.29
CA VAL A 46 6.40 3.31 -3.49
C VAL A 46 5.14 4.04 -3.06
N LYS A 47 3.98 3.62 -3.59
CA LYS A 47 2.67 4.20 -3.30
C LYS A 47 1.57 3.20 -3.58
N VAL A 48 0.76 2.90 -2.56
CA VAL A 48 -0.43 2.04 -2.67
C VAL A 48 -1.39 2.59 -3.72
N ARG A 49 -1.77 1.74 -4.68
CA ARG A 49 -2.65 2.09 -5.80
C ARG A 49 -3.23 0.84 -6.45
N THR A 50 -3.78 0.96 -7.66
CA THR A 50 -4.33 -0.19 -8.38
C THR A 50 -3.24 -1.06 -9.02
N ALA A 51 -3.55 -2.33 -9.27
CA ALA A 51 -2.66 -3.24 -9.98
C ALA A 51 -2.26 -2.71 -11.37
N MET A 52 -3.18 -2.03 -12.08
CA MET A 52 -2.90 -1.46 -13.40
C MET A 52 -1.82 -0.36 -13.32
N GLU A 53 -1.89 0.50 -12.32
CA GLU A 53 -0.88 1.55 -12.14
C GLU A 53 0.47 0.97 -11.73
N ALA A 54 0.49 -0.07 -10.89
CA ALA A 54 1.72 -0.78 -10.52
C ALA A 54 2.38 -1.44 -11.73
N VAL A 55 1.60 -2.11 -12.58
CA VAL A 55 2.10 -2.71 -13.84
C VAL A 55 2.63 -1.64 -14.79
N HIS A 56 1.91 -0.53 -14.94
CA HIS A 56 2.31 0.57 -15.82
C HIS A 56 3.63 1.23 -15.36
N GLU A 57 3.82 1.41 -14.06
CA GLU A 57 5.10 1.92 -13.54
C GLU A 57 6.24 0.94 -13.76
N GLY A 58 6.03 -0.36 -13.50
CA GLY A 58 7.04 -1.39 -13.77
C GLY A 58 7.49 -1.39 -15.24
N PHE A 59 6.53 -1.24 -16.17
CA PHE A 59 6.85 -1.10 -17.59
C PHE A 59 7.70 0.15 -17.88
N LYS A 60 7.35 1.31 -17.31
CA LYS A 60 8.09 2.56 -17.50
C LYS A 60 9.53 2.47 -17.00
N VAL A 61 9.72 2.01 -15.76
CA VAL A 61 11.06 1.87 -15.17
C VAL A 61 11.93 0.91 -15.97
N SER A 62 11.34 -0.17 -16.51
CA SER A 62 12.07 -1.12 -17.36
C SER A 62 12.56 -0.53 -18.70
N LEU A 63 12.06 0.63 -19.13
CA LEU A 63 12.53 1.33 -20.33
C LEU A 63 13.67 2.31 -20.03
N GLU A 64 13.91 2.62 -18.75
CA GLU A 64 14.90 3.60 -18.28
C GLU A 64 16.19 2.93 -17.79
N ILE A 65 16.22 1.59 -17.75
CA ILE A 65 17.36 0.75 -17.35
C ILE A 65 17.85 -0.05 -18.57
#